data_AF-H4F0D2-F1
#
_entry.id   AF-H4F0D2-F1
#
_cell.length_a   1.000
_cell.length_b   1.000
_cell.length_c   1.000
_cell.angle_alpha   90.00
_cell.angle_beta   90.00
_cell.angle_gamma   90.00
#
_symmetry.space_group_name_H-M   'P 1'
#
loop_
_entity.id
_entity.type
_entity.pdbx_description
1 polymer ?
#
loop_
_entity_poly.entity_id
_entity_poly.type
_entity_poly.pdbx_seq_one_letter_code
_entity_poly.pdbx_strand_id
1 'polypeptide(L)' 'MSLPDKAFPVSWDQFHRDARALAWRLAGLGQEFRAIVCITRGGLVPAAIISR' A
#
# COMPACT_ATOMS: atom_id res chain seq x y z
N MET A 1 -0.92 -24.97 -11.71
CA MET A 1 -1.38 -25.01 -10.32
C MET A 1 -2.65 -24.18 -10.24
N SER A 2 -3.78 -24.76 -9.87
CA SER A 2 -5.03 -24.01 -9.70
C SER A 2 -4.91 -23.07 -8.50
N LEU A 3 -5.48 -21.88 -8.62
CA LEU A 3 -5.56 -20.95 -7.51
C LEU A 3 -6.51 -21.53 -6.44
N PRO A 4 -6.19 -21.41 -5.14
CA PRO A 4 -7.10 -21.82 -4.09
C PRO A 4 -8.42 -21.05 -4.18
N ASP A 5 -9.53 -21.65 -3.74
CA ASP A 5 -10.91 -21.11 -3.85
C ASP A 5 -11.13 -19.74 -3.17
N LYS A 6 -10.15 -19.22 -2.43
CA LYS A 6 -10.17 -17.90 -1.78
C LYS A 6 -8.98 -17.02 -2.16
N ALA A 7 -8.29 -17.32 -3.25
CA ALA A 7 -7.22 -16.48 -3.74
C ALA A 7 -7.78 -15.17 -4.32
N PHE A 8 -7.20 -14.05 -3.90
CA PHE A 8 -7.41 -12.76 -4.54
C PHE A 8 -6.10 -12.32 -5.20
N PRO A 9 -5.85 -12.70 -6.47
CA PRO A 9 -4.61 -12.34 -7.14
C PRO A 9 -4.57 -10.83 -7.38
N VAL A 10 -3.51 -10.19 -6.89
CA VAL A 10 -3.25 -8.75 -7.11
C VAL A 10 -1.99 -8.61 -7.95
N SER A 11 -2.09 -7.94 -9.09
CA SER A 11 -0.90 -7.63 -9.90
C SER A 11 -0.06 -6.55 -9.23
N TRP A 12 1.24 -6.52 -9.54
CA TRP A 12 2.12 -5.49 -9.00
C TRP A 12 1.68 -4.07 -9.39
N ASP A 13 1.22 -3.89 -10.63
CA ASP A 13 0.70 -2.62 -11.11
C ASP A 13 -0.54 -2.17 -10.32
N GLN A 14 -1.49 -3.08 -10.08
CA GLN A 14 -2.68 -2.77 -9.28
C GLN A 14 -2.29 -2.39 -7.85
N PHE A 15 -1.44 -3.19 -7.21
CA PHE A 15 -0.94 -2.92 -5.87
C PHE A 15 -0.24 -1.56 -5.76
N HIS A 16 0.64 -1.23 -6.72
CA HIS A 16 1.37 0.03 -6.73
C HIS A 16 0.45 1.23 -7.01
N ARG A 17 -0.54 1.09 -7.89
CA ARG A 17 -1.54 2.14 -8.14
C ARG A 17 -2.38 2.42 -6.90
N ASP A 18 -2.84 1.39 -6.21
CA ASP A 18 -3.65 1.53 -4.99
C ASP A 18 -2.85 2.18 -3.85
N ALA A 19 -1.59 1.76 -3.65
CA ALA A 19 -0.72 2.36 -2.64
C ALA A 19 -0.44 3.86 -2.91
N ARG A 20 -0.23 4.24 -4.19
CA ARG A 20 -0.06 5.65 -4.59
C ARG A 20 -1.36 6.45 -4.42
N ALA A 21 -2.50 5.86 -4.75
CA ALA A 21 -3.80 6.52 -4.52
C ALA A 21 -4.03 6.80 -3.02
N LEU A 22 -3.64 5.88 -2.14
CA LEU A 22 -3.67 6.12 -0.69
C LEU A 22 -2.70 7.25 -0.29
N ALA A 23 -1.49 7.29 -0.83
CA ALA A 23 -0.53 8.37 -0.55
C ALA A 23 -1.11 9.76 -0.92
N TRP A 24 -1.77 9.88 -2.08
CA TRP A 24 -2.45 11.13 -2.47
C TRP A 24 -3.60 11.50 -1.54
N ARG A 25 -4.39 10.52 -1.10
CA ARG A 25 -5.48 10.76 -0.14
C ARG A 25 -4.95 11.26 1.20
N LEU A 26 -3.83 10.71 1.68
CA LEU A 26 -3.18 11.16 2.90
C LEU A 26 -2.59 12.57 2.74
N ALA A 27 -1.92 12.85 1.62
CA ALA A 27 -1.40 14.18 1.31
C ALA A 27 -2.52 15.24 1.22
N GLY A 28 -3.68 14.86 0.70
CA GLY A 28 -4.86 15.72 0.60
C GLY A 28 -5.49 16.10 1.94
N LEU A 29 -5.09 15.49 3.07
CA LEU A 29 -5.59 15.84 4.40
C LEU A 29 -5.01 17.17 4.94
N GLY A 30 -3.94 17.68 4.33
CA GLY A 30 -3.27 18.91 4.80
C GLY A 30 -2.63 18.79 6.19
N GLN A 31 -2.37 17.54 6.63
CA GLN A 31 -1.74 17.24 7.91
C GLN A 31 -0.24 16.97 7.73
N GLU A 32 0.56 17.41 8.69
CA GLU A 32 1.97 17.05 8.75
C GLU A 32 2.15 15.69 9.44
N PHE A 33 2.62 14.69 8.70
CA PHE A 33 2.94 13.38 9.24
C PHE A 33 4.39 13.35 9.73
N ARG A 34 4.59 13.06 11.01
CA ARG A 34 5.93 12.96 11.63
C ARG A 34 6.64 11.63 11.38
N ALA A 35 5.88 10.55 11.19
CA ALA A 35 6.40 9.21 10.99
C ALA A 35 5.34 8.27 10.41
N ILE A 36 5.79 7.12 9.87
CA ILE A 36 4.95 5.98 9.47
C ILE A 36 5.35 4.77 10.32
N VAL A 37 4.37 4.07 10.87
CA VAL A 37 4.58 2.81 11.59
C VAL A 37 4.13 1.65 10.68
N CYS A 38 5.09 0.86 10.23
CA CYS A 38 4.84 -0.29 9.35
C CYS A 38 4.64 -1.59 10.17
N ILE A 39 3.53 -2.29 9.95
CA ILE A 39 3.30 -3.63 10.51
C ILE A 39 3.88 -4.70 9.59
N THR A 40 4.89 -5.42 10.08
CA THR A 40 5.58 -6.45 9.30
C THR A 40 4.80 -7.76 9.24
N ARG A 41 4.92 -8.56 8.17
CA ARG A 41 5.76 -8.35 6.97
C ARG A 41 5.04 -7.59 5.85
N GLY A 42 3.72 -7.74 5.75
CA GLY A 42 2.92 -7.24 4.62
C GLY A 42 2.94 -5.72 4.46
N GLY A 43 3.19 -4.95 5.53
CA GLY A 43 3.23 -3.50 5.50
C GLY A 43 4.50 -2.89 4.89
N LEU A 44 5.58 -3.67 4.70
CA LEU A 44 6.88 -3.14 4.29
C LEU A 44 6.83 -2.42 2.93
N VAL A 45 6.24 -3.07 1.94
CA VAL A 45 6.14 -2.54 0.58
C VAL A 45 5.18 -1.35 0.47
N PRO A 46 3.92 -1.41 0.95
CA PRO A 46 3.04 -0.26 0.84
C PRO A 46 3.56 0.93 1.65
N ALA A 47 4.18 0.71 2.81
CA ALA A 47 4.80 1.80 3.59
C ALA A 47 5.90 2.51 2.78
N ALA A 48 6.77 1.76 2.09
CA ALA A 48 7.82 2.34 1.25
C ALA A 48 7.26 3.15 0.06
N ILE A 49 6.15 2.69 -0.54
CA ILE A 49 5.49 3.44 -1.63
C ILE A 49 4.84 4.71 -1.12
N ILE A 50 4.19 4.67 0.05
CA ILE A 50 3.48 5.81 0.64
C ILE A 50 4.47 6.87 1.16
N SER A 51 5.63 6.45 1.69
CA SER A 51 6.65 7.36 2.22
C SER A 51 7.48 8.08 1.16
N ARG A 52 7.38 7.66 -0.11
CA ARG A 52 8.18 8.16 -1.23
C ARG A 52 7.51 9.37 -1.90
#